data_AF-A0A370FWI0-F1
#
_entry.id   AF-A0A370FWI0-F1
#
_cell.length_a   1.000
_cell.length_b   1.000
_cell.length_c   1.000
_cell.angle_alpha   90.00
_cell.angle_beta   90.00
_cell.angle_gamma   90.00
#
_symmetry.space_group_name_H-M   'P 1'
#
loop_
_entity.id
_entity.type
_entity.pdbx_description
1 polymer ?
#
loop_
_entity_poly.entity_id
_entity_poly.type
_entity_poly.pdbx_seq_one_letter_code
_entity_poly.pdbx_strand_id
1 'polypeptide(L)'
;MTYDTVPINVATPDQAHLPATHDQARQTVTRWTISGVGIARILYGILPLALLANGFAAGTGIATAVLATIGVGFVIQGIAMTALARALTDIDAAVIISVVLDALVAVVAIVLMVAGWNQLTAAAGLVVLGAMAVATISAVIVTMTSTPF
;
A
#
# COMPACT_ATOMS: atom_id res chain seq x y z
N MET A 1 -44.09 -43.76 -39.96
CA MET A 1 -43.34 -42.50 -39.97
C MET A 1 -42.58 -42.42 -38.66
N THR A 2 -41.30 -42.77 -38.71
CA THR A 2 -40.42 -42.83 -37.53
C THR A 2 -39.68 -41.50 -37.46
N TYR A 3 -39.84 -40.75 -36.38
CA TYR A 3 -39.10 -39.51 -36.16
C TYR A 3 -37.70 -39.87 -35.67
N ASP A 4 -36.71 -39.60 -36.51
CA ASP A 4 -35.30 -39.74 -36.20
C ASP A 4 -34.88 -38.56 -35.32
N THR A 5 -34.80 -38.78 -34.01
CA THR A 5 -34.33 -37.79 -33.05
C THR A 5 -32.80 -37.72 -33.14
N VAL A 6 -32.30 -36.83 -33.99
CA VAL A 6 -30.88 -36.44 -34.01
C VAL A 6 -30.53 -35.86 -32.62
N PRO A 7 -29.58 -36.42 -31.87
CA PRO A 7 -29.12 -35.80 -30.64
C PRO A 7 -28.40 -34.50 -31.00
N ILE A 8 -29.00 -33.36 -30.66
CA ILE A 8 -28.31 -32.08 -30.66
C ILE A 8 -27.27 -32.16 -29.55
N ASN A 9 -26.03 -32.47 -29.92
CA ASN A 9 -24.88 -32.30 -29.06
C ASN A 9 -24.66 -30.78 -28.90
N VAL A 10 -25.37 -30.17 -27.96
CA VAL A 10 -25.10 -28.80 -27.52
C VAL A 10 -23.78 -28.88 -26.78
N ALA A 11 -22.68 -28.67 -27.49
CA ALA A 11 -21.42 -28.35 -26.87
C ALA A 11 -21.67 -27.14 -25.97
N THR A 12 -21.71 -27.37 -24.66
CA THR A 12 -21.64 -26.33 -23.65
C THR A 12 -20.47 -25.44 -24.01
N PRO A 13 -20.67 -24.14 -24.28
CA PRO A 13 -19.55 -23.25 -24.56
C PRO A 13 -18.61 -23.31 -23.36
N ASP A 14 -17.35 -23.56 -23.70
CA ASP A 14 -16.18 -23.74 -22.87
C ASP A 14 -16.12 -22.73 -21.70
N GLN A 15 -16.77 -23.05 -20.58
CA GLN A 15 -16.72 -22.24 -19.35
C GLN A 15 -15.37 -22.37 -18.62
N ALA A 16 -14.46 -23.23 -19.11
CA ALA A 16 -13.14 -23.41 -18.52
C ALA A 16 -12.12 -22.32 -18.94
N HIS A 17 -12.41 -21.52 -19.97
CA HIS A 17 -11.44 -20.56 -20.53
C HIS A 17 -11.55 -19.12 -19.98
N LEU A 18 -12.61 -18.79 -19.23
CA LEU A 18 -12.84 -17.45 -18.67
C LEU A 18 -12.26 -17.20 -17.25
N PRO A 19 -12.13 -18.17 -16.32
CA PRO A 19 -11.68 -17.86 -14.96
C PRO A 19 -10.17 -17.56 -14.89
N ALA A 20 -9.34 -18.27 -15.66
CA ALA A 20 -7.88 -18.13 -15.59
C ALA A 20 -7.37 -16.75 -16.01
N THR A 21 -8.05 -16.10 -16.97
CA THR A 21 -7.68 -14.76 -17.46
C THR A 21 -8.06 -13.65 -16.48
N HIS A 22 -9.20 -13.79 -15.79
CA HIS A 22 -9.64 -12.84 -14.76
C HIS A 22 -8.75 -12.90 -13.52
N ASP A 23 -8.38 -14.11 -13.08
CA ASP A 23 -7.45 -14.28 -11.97
C ASP A 23 -6.07 -13.71 -12.30
N GLN A 24 -5.48 -14.02 -13.47
CA GLN A 24 -4.19 -13.47 -13.87
C GLN A 24 -4.17 -11.94 -14.00
N ALA A 25 -5.25 -11.35 -14.55
CA ALA A 25 -5.39 -9.89 -14.63
C ALA A 25 -5.46 -9.25 -13.24
N ARG A 26 -6.25 -9.83 -12.33
CA ARG A 26 -6.40 -9.39 -10.94
C ARG A 26 -5.10 -9.49 -10.16
N GLN A 27 -4.36 -10.57 -10.39
CA GLN A 27 -3.06 -10.78 -9.79
C GLN A 27 -2.05 -9.72 -10.26
N THR A 28 -2.05 -9.43 -11.56
CA THR A 28 -1.20 -8.39 -12.15
C THR A 28 -1.54 -7.02 -11.56
N VAL A 29 -2.82 -6.61 -11.58
CA VAL A 29 -3.26 -5.30 -11.04
C VAL A 29 -2.86 -5.13 -9.57
N THR A 30 -3.10 -6.14 -8.73
CA THR A 30 -2.76 -6.07 -7.30
C THR A 30 -1.25 -5.87 -7.10
N ARG A 31 -0.42 -6.58 -7.87
CA ARG A 31 1.05 -6.47 -7.83
C ARG A 31 1.54 -5.07 -8.23
N TRP A 32 0.94 -4.51 -9.28
CA TRP A 32 1.22 -3.13 -9.71
C TRP A 32 0.77 -2.10 -8.68
N THR A 33 -0.39 -2.31 -8.04
CA THR A 33 -0.87 -1.43 -6.97
C THR A 33 0.07 -1.43 -5.77
N ILE A 34 0.46 -2.60 -5.25
CA ILE A 34 1.39 -2.71 -4.10
C ILE A 34 2.74 -2.06 -4.44
N SER A 35 3.26 -2.29 -5.66
CA SER A 35 4.50 -1.66 -6.11
C SER A 35 4.37 -0.14 -6.23
N GLY A 36 3.25 0.36 -6.77
CA GLY A 36 2.99 1.79 -6.93
C GLY A 36 2.87 2.51 -5.58
N VAL A 37 2.17 1.91 -4.64
CA VAL A 37 2.08 2.38 -3.24
C VAL A 37 3.47 2.41 -2.59
N GLY A 38 4.28 1.36 -2.81
CA GLY A 38 5.66 1.31 -2.35
C GLY A 38 6.51 2.48 -2.85
N ILE A 39 6.43 2.80 -4.15
CA ILE A 39 7.15 3.94 -4.75
C ILE A 39 6.66 5.27 -4.17
N ALA A 40 5.35 5.46 -4.06
CA ALA A 40 4.78 6.69 -3.49
C ALA A 40 5.27 6.92 -2.05
N ARG A 41 5.47 5.85 -1.28
CA ARG A 41 6.02 5.93 0.08
C ARG A 41 7.48 6.28 0.13
N ILE A 42 8.28 5.78 -0.80
CA ILE A 42 9.68 6.19 -0.91
C ILE A 42 9.73 7.71 -1.14
N LEU A 43 8.95 8.22 -2.10
CA LEU A 43 8.89 9.65 -2.38
C LEU A 43 8.40 10.45 -1.17
N TYR A 44 7.37 9.97 -0.48
CA TYR A 44 6.85 10.63 0.71
C TYR A 44 7.84 10.61 1.87
N GLY A 45 8.60 9.53 2.06
CA GLY A 45 9.63 9.42 3.10
C GLY A 45 10.88 10.27 2.80
N ILE A 46 11.20 10.48 1.53
CA ILE A 46 12.27 11.40 1.12
C ILE A 46 11.93 12.85 1.47
N LEU A 47 10.65 13.25 1.41
CA LEU A 47 10.22 14.63 1.68
C LEU A 47 10.66 15.17 3.05
N PRO A 48 10.34 14.56 4.20
CA PRO A 48 10.80 15.03 5.51
C PRO A 48 12.32 15.00 5.63
N LEU A 49 13.01 14.03 5.01
CA LEU A 49 14.47 13.97 5.02
C LEU A 49 15.09 15.13 4.24
N ALA A 50 14.52 15.45 3.08
CA ALA A 50 14.92 16.60 2.27
C ALA A 50 14.66 17.91 3.02
N LEU A 51 13.51 18.04 3.68
CA LEU A 51 13.20 19.22 4.51
C LEU A 51 14.25 19.38 5.62
N LEU A 52 14.56 18.31 6.36
CA LEU A 52 15.60 18.33 7.40
C LEU A 52 16.98 18.70 6.84
N ALA A 53 17.37 18.13 5.69
CA ALA A 53 18.64 18.43 5.04
C ALA A 53 18.76 19.90 4.58
N ASN A 54 17.63 20.55 4.25
CA ASN A 54 17.57 21.96 3.89
C ASN A 54 17.44 22.91 5.11
N GLY A 55 17.59 22.40 6.32
CA GLY A 55 17.54 23.22 7.54
C GLY A 55 16.13 23.58 8.01
N PHE A 56 15.13 22.76 7.66
CA PHE A 56 13.75 22.99 8.10
C PHE A 56 13.63 23.01 9.62
N ALA A 57 12.97 24.05 10.13
CA ALA A 57 12.68 24.22 11.56
C ALA A 57 11.57 23.25 12.00
N ALA A 58 11.97 22.01 12.27
CA ALA A 58 11.13 20.94 12.79
C ALA A 58 10.42 21.30 14.11
N GLY A 59 11.09 22.10 14.93
CA GLY A 59 10.66 22.44 16.29
C GLY A 59 11.81 22.31 17.26
N THR A 60 11.49 21.99 18.51
CA THR A 60 12.49 21.85 19.60
C THR A 60 12.68 20.39 19.98
N GLY A 61 13.74 20.09 20.74
CA GLY A 61 13.97 18.78 21.35
C GLY A 61 13.94 17.62 20.36
N ILE A 62 12.93 16.76 20.48
CA ILE A 62 12.83 15.51 19.70
C ILE A 62 12.21 15.67 18.31
N ALA A 63 11.76 16.87 17.91
CA ALA A 63 11.04 17.10 16.65
C ALA A 63 11.84 16.65 15.41
N THR A 64 13.15 16.90 15.38
CA THR A 64 14.06 16.46 14.31
C THR A 64 14.13 14.94 14.25
N ALA A 65 14.24 14.28 15.40
CA ALA A 65 14.28 12.82 15.47
C ALA A 65 12.96 12.19 15.02
N VAL A 66 11.82 12.82 15.35
CA VAL A 66 10.48 12.39 14.89
C VAL A 66 10.38 12.44 13.37
N LEU A 67 10.72 13.57 12.75
CA LEU A 67 10.70 13.72 11.29
C LEU A 67 11.67 12.77 10.58
N ALA A 68 12.88 12.58 11.13
CA ALA A 68 13.84 11.63 10.60
C ALA A 68 13.32 10.19 10.68
N THR A 69 12.71 9.81 11.80
CA THR A 69 12.13 8.48 12.02
C THR A 69 10.98 8.22 11.04
N ILE A 70 10.10 9.20 10.83
CA ILE A 70 9.01 9.10 9.85
C ILE A 70 9.59 8.95 8.44
N GLY A 71 10.54 9.82 8.05
CA GLY A 71 11.15 9.78 6.73
C GLY A 71 11.82 8.44 6.42
N VAL A 72 12.72 8.00 7.30
CA VAL A 72 13.41 6.72 7.16
C VAL A 72 12.42 5.55 7.19
N GLY A 73 11.44 5.58 8.09
CA GLY A 73 10.41 4.54 8.19
C GLY A 73 9.61 4.37 6.89
N PHE A 74 9.17 5.48 6.29
CA PHE A 74 8.45 5.46 5.01
C PHE A 74 9.32 4.97 3.85
N VAL A 75 10.60 5.33 3.80
CA VAL A 75 11.52 4.83 2.77
C VAL A 75 11.73 3.34 2.91
N ILE A 76 12.05 2.84 4.11
CA ILE A 76 12.26 1.41 4.37
C ILE A 76 11.01 0.62 4.02
N GLN A 77 9.85 1.11 4.44
CA GLN A 77 8.58 0.44 4.17
C GLN A 77 8.21 0.45 2.69
N GLY A 78 8.44 1.56 1.99
CA GLY A 78 8.21 1.64 0.55
C GLY A 78 9.10 0.66 -0.23
N ILE A 79 10.37 0.53 0.17
CA ILE A 79 11.29 -0.50 -0.37
C ILE A 79 10.76 -1.90 -0.07
N ALA A 80 10.34 -2.17 1.17
CA ALA A 80 9.81 -3.46 1.56
C ALA A 80 8.56 -3.84 0.76
N MET A 81 7.62 -2.92 0.54
CA MET A 81 6.43 -3.15 -0.29
C MET A 81 6.79 -3.41 -1.75
N THR A 82 7.73 -2.64 -2.30
CA THR A 82 8.19 -2.82 -3.69
C THR A 82 8.89 -4.18 -3.87
N ALA A 83 9.66 -4.62 -2.87
CA ALA A 83 10.29 -5.94 -2.85
C ALA A 83 9.27 -7.06 -2.66
N LEU A 84 8.29 -6.89 -1.76
CA LEU A 84 7.20 -7.83 -1.50
C LEU A 84 6.38 -8.10 -2.78
N ALA A 85 6.05 -7.04 -3.52
CA ALA A 85 5.38 -7.14 -4.81
C ALA A 85 6.16 -7.98 -5.82
N ARG A 86 7.49 -8.10 -5.71
CA ARG A 86 8.31 -8.95 -6.61
C ARG A 86 8.49 -10.37 -6.08
N ALA A 87 8.59 -10.53 -4.76
CA ALA A 87 8.98 -11.77 -4.10
C ALA A 87 7.82 -12.74 -3.86
N LEU A 88 6.61 -12.24 -3.55
CA LEU A 88 5.48 -13.13 -3.27
C LEU A 88 4.76 -13.52 -4.57
N THR A 89 4.54 -14.83 -4.70
CA THR A 89 3.62 -15.46 -5.66
C THR A 89 2.21 -15.56 -5.11
N ASP A 90 2.05 -15.57 -3.78
CA ASP A 90 0.77 -15.53 -3.09
C ASP A 90 0.34 -14.08 -2.81
N ILE A 91 -0.74 -13.66 -3.46
CA ILE A 91 -1.23 -12.28 -3.41
C ILE A 91 -2.02 -11.99 -2.14
N ASP A 92 -2.71 -12.99 -1.58
CA ASP A 92 -3.47 -12.79 -0.35
C ASP A 92 -2.51 -12.52 0.82
N ALA A 93 -1.40 -13.25 0.87
CA ALA A 93 -0.32 -13.00 1.82
C ALA A 93 0.32 -11.61 1.61
N ALA A 94 0.57 -11.21 0.37
CA ALA A 94 1.16 -9.90 0.06
C ALA A 94 0.25 -8.72 0.49
N VAL A 95 -1.06 -8.86 0.28
CA VAL A 95 -2.08 -7.89 0.70
C VAL A 95 -2.14 -7.78 2.21
N ILE A 96 -2.22 -8.90 2.93
CA ILE A 96 -2.28 -8.90 4.41
C ILE A 96 -1.02 -8.24 4.99
N ILE A 97 0.16 -8.62 4.52
CA ILE A 97 1.43 -8.04 4.97
C ILE A 97 1.47 -6.54 4.69
N SER A 98 1.02 -6.11 3.50
CA SER A 98 0.94 -4.70 3.13
C SER A 98 0.03 -3.91 4.10
N VAL A 99 -1.17 -4.42 4.38
CA VAL A 99 -2.13 -3.78 5.30
C VAL A 99 -1.60 -3.74 6.74
N VAL A 100 -0.95 -4.80 7.21
CA VAL A 100 -0.34 -4.84 8.54
C VAL A 100 0.78 -3.82 8.67
N LEU A 101 1.65 -3.70 7.65
CA LEU A 101 2.68 -2.68 7.62
C LEU A 101 2.08 -1.27 7.69
N ASP A 102 0.94 -1.04 7.01
CA ASP A 102 0.24 0.25 7.03
C ASP A 102 -0.32 0.61 8.38
N ALA A 103 -0.95 -0.36 9.03
CA ALA A 103 -1.45 -0.20 10.39
C ALA A 103 -0.32 0.14 11.36
N LEU A 104 0.83 -0.55 11.26
CA LEU A 104 1.99 -0.27 12.11
C LEU A 104 2.50 1.16 11.91
N VAL A 105 2.60 1.64 10.68
CA VAL A 105 3.07 3.01 10.41
C VAL A 105 2.08 4.06 10.87
N ALA A 106 0.78 3.82 10.72
CA ALA A 106 -0.23 4.71 11.28
C ALA A 106 -0.10 4.80 12.81
N VAL A 107 0.06 3.66 13.49
CA VAL A 107 0.26 3.62 14.95
C VAL A 107 1.54 4.35 15.37
N VAL A 108 2.67 4.11 14.70
CA VAL A 108 3.92 4.81 14.97
C VAL A 108 3.77 6.32 14.79
N ALA A 109 3.13 6.76 13.70
CA ALA A 109 2.89 8.18 13.46
C ALA A 109 2.03 8.81 14.57
N ILE A 110 0.97 8.13 15.02
CA ILE A 110 0.13 8.58 16.15
C ILE A 110 0.98 8.72 17.42
N VAL A 111 1.75 7.68 17.76
CA VAL A 111 2.57 7.68 18.99
C VAL A 111 3.59 8.82 18.94
N LEU A 112 4.26 9.02 17.81
CA LEU A 112 5.22 10.11 17.63
C LEU A 112 4.55 11.48 17.68
N MET A 113 3.34 11.61 17.14
CA MET A 113 2.56 12.84 17.18
C MET A 113 2.15 13.19 18.61
N VAL A 114 1.69 12.23 19.39
CA VAL A 114 1.34 12.42 20.81
C VAL A 114 2.58 12.73 21.64
N ALA A 115 3.69 12.03 21.43
CA ALA A 115 4.93 12.25 22.16
C ALA A 115 5.60 13.61 21.83
N GLY A 116 5.49 14.06 20.58
CA GLY A 116 6.12 15.28 20.07
C GLY A 116 5.22 16.51 20.01
N TRP A 117 3.94 16.41 20.38
CA TRP A 117 2.92 17.44 20.10
C TRP A 117 3.33 18.86 20.52
N ASN A 118 3.88 19.02 21.72
CA ASN A 118 4.30 20.33 22.23
C ASN A 118 5.66 20.81 21.70
N GLN A 119 6.38 19.95 20.97
CA GLN A 119 7.73 20.22 20.49
C GLN A 119 7.78 20.44 18.97
N LEU A 120 6.74 20.07 18.23
CA LEU A 120 6.64 20.19 16.78
C LEU A 120 6.15 21.58 16.37
N THR A 121 6.69 22.12 15.28
CA THR A 121 6.06 23.25 14.59
C THR A 121 4.77 22.80 13.89
N ALA A 122 3.86 23.75 13.59
CA ALA A 122 2.63 23.44 12.84
C ALA A 122 2.93 22.78 11.49
N ALA A 123 3.99 23.22 10.81
CA ALA A 123 4.42 22.64 9.54
C ALA A 123 4.96 21.20 9.71
N ALA A 124 5.74 20.92 10.77
CA ALA A 124 6.17 19.57 11.09
C ALA A 124 4.97 18.65 11.42
N GLY A 125 4.00 19.15 12.19
CA GLY A 125 2.77 18.43 12.50
C GLY A 125 1.95 18.06 11.26
N LEU A 126 1.89 18.94 10.26
CA LEU A 126 1.24 18.64 8.97
C LEU A 126 1.94 17.52 8.21
N VAL A 127 3.27 17.41 8.30
CA VAL A 127 4.01 16.29 7.70
C VAL A 127 3.67 14.98 8.41
N VAL A 128 3.55 14.97 9.74
CA VAL A 128 3.13 13.77 10.49
C VAL A 128 1.69 13.37 10.14
N LEU A 129 0.78 14.34 10.05
CA LEU A 129 -0.61 14.10 9.62
C LEU A 129 -0.70 13.58 8.18
N GLY A 130 0.09 14.15 7.27
CA GLY A 130 0.18 13.65 5.90
C GLY A 130 0.69 12.22 5.85
N ALA A 131 1.66 11.86 6.69
CA ALA A 131 2.14 10.50 6.82
C ALA A 131 1.02 9.53 7.22
N MET A 132 0.20 9.90 8.22
CA MET A 132 -0.98 9.12 8.61
C MET A 132 -1.99 8.99 7.46
N ALA A 133 -2.29 10.08 6.77
CA ALA A 133 -3.21 10.06 5.64
C ALA A 133 -2.74 9.12 4.53
N VAL A 134 -1.45 9.20 4.16
CA VAL A 134 -0.85 8.32 3.14
C VAL A 134 -0.93 6.85 3.57
N ALA A 135 -0.60 6.53 4.81
CA ALA A 135 -0.67 5.15 5.32
C ALA A 135 -2.11 4.60 5.25
N THR A 136 -3.08 5.40 5.68
CA THR A 136 -4.50 4.99 5.72
C THR A 136 -5.07 4.83 4.31
N ILE A 137 -4.81 5.80 3.41
CA ILE A 137 -5.28 5.76 2.03
C ILE A 137 -4.67 4.58 1.28
N SER A 138 -3.38 4.31 1.50
CA SER A 138 -2.70 3.15 0.89
C SER A 138 -3.37 1.82 1.29
N ALA A 139 -3.67 1.65 2.58
CA ALA A 139 -4.31 0.44 3.07
C ALA A 139 -5.68 0.23 2.41
N VAL A 140 -6.47 1.31 2.28
CA VAL A 140 -7.77 1.27 1.59
C VAL A 140 -7.61 0.91 0.12
N ILE A 141 -6.67 1.55 -0.59
CA ILE A 141 -6.42 1.26 -2.01
C ILE A 141 -6.03 -0.21 -2.20
N VAL A 142 -5.07 -0.72 -1.43
CA VAL A 142 -4.62 -2.12 -1.53
C VAL A 142 -5.75 -3.09 -1.20
N THR A 143 -6.59 -2.78 -0.20
CA THR A 143 -7.75 -3.62 0.16
C THR A 143 -8.81 -3.62 -0.94
N MET A 144 -9.16 -2.45 -1.48
CA MET A 144 -10.17 -2.32 -2.54
C MET A 144 -9.74 -3.03 -3.84
N THR A 145 -8.47 -2.96 -4.22
CA THR A 145 -7.98 -3.63 -5.44
C THR A 145 -7.82 -5.14 -5.28
N SER A 146 -7.89 -5.66 -4.04
CA SER A 146 -7.71 -7.07 -3.71
C SER A 146 -8.95 -7.78 -3.17
N THR A 147 -10.13 -7.13 -3.16
CA THR A 147 -11.41 -7.79 -2.79
C THR A 147 -12.13 -8.29 -4.05
N PRO A 148 -12.61 -9.54 -4.13
CA PRO A 148 -13.38 -10.00 -5.29
C PRO A 148 -14.80 -9.43 -5.21
N PHE A 149 -15.31 -8.92 -6.33
CA PHE A 149 -16.71 -8.50 -6.48
C PHE A 149 -17.61 -9.70 -6.80
#